data_AF-A0A836WS10-F1
#
_entry.id   AF-A0A836WS10-F1
#
_cell.length_a   1.000
_cell.length_b   1.000
_cell.length_c   1.000
_cell.angle_alpha   90.00
_cell.angle_beta   90.00
_cell.angle_gamma   90.00
#
_symmetry.space_group_name_H-M   'P 1'
#
loop_
_entity.id
_entity.type
_entity.pdbx_description
1 polymer ?
#
loop_
_entity_poly.entity_id
_entity_poly.type
_entity_poly.pdbx_seq_one_letter_code
_entity_poly.pdbx_strand_id
1 'polypeptide(L)'
;MRVIGRDYIQQYAAQQDYGAVQVFRDQELMRVETLFNELGGKPTMDRVHVIFYDKLLAHPWLRGFFVGVRKFHLEGQQTDFMTGLLGGPKIYGGRAPKSAHVHLFVTEEVFMLRHKILEDSLMEAEIPADLKERWLRYDMKMKRALVKESVSECEG
;
A
#
# COMPACT_ATOMS: atom_id res chain seq x y z
N MET A 1 -12.37 -36.38 -29.52
CA MET A 1 -11.36 -36.33 -28.45
C MET A 1 -11.46 -34.98 -27.72
N ARG A 2 -12.28 -34.92 -26.66
CA ARG A 2 -12.37 -33.81 -25.68
C ARG A 2 -12.93 -34.39 -24.38
N VAL A 3 -12.10 -34.46 -23.33
CA VAL A 3 -12.08 -33.60 -22.13
C VAL A 3 -13.08 -34.08 -21.07
N ILE A 4 -12.52 -34.65 -20.02
CA ILE A 4 -13.14 -35.18 -18.82
C ILE A 4 -13.51 -34.00 -17.91
N GLY A 5 -14.75 -33.93 -17.45
CA GLY A 5 -15.17 -32.97 -16.44
C GLY A 5 -16.67 -32.95 -16.29
N ARG A 6 -17.20 -33.69 -15.29
CA ARG A 6 -18.49 -33.41 -14.64
C ARG A 6 -18.93 -34.34 -13.50
N ASP A 7 -18.17 -35.32 -13.04
CA ASP A 7 -18.75 -36.36 -12.17
C ASP A 7 -18.32 -36.33 -10.69
N TYR A 8 -18.11 -35.15 -10.09
CA TYR A 8 -17.80 -35.11 -8.65
C TYR A 8 -18.58 -34.12 -7.80
N ILE A 9 -19.71 -33.54 -8.25
CA ILE A 9 -20.62 -32.85 -7.32
C ILE A 9 -22.07 -32.95 -7.80
N GLN A 10 -22.67 -34.13 -7.65
CA GLN A 10 -24.13 -34.24 -7.76
C GLN A 10 -24.66 -35.36 -6.87
N GLN A 11 -24.40 -35.28 -5.55
CA GLN A 11 -25.18 -36.09 -4.61
C GLN A 11 -25.33 -35.57 -3.17
N TYR A 12 -25.15 -34.28 -2.91
CA TYR A 12 -25.53 -33.69 -1.62
C TYR A 12 -26.26 -32.35 -1.78
N ALA A 13 -27.32 -32.35 -2.57
CA ALA A 13 -28.30 -31.27 -2.59
C ALA A 13 -29.67 -31.82 -2.21
N ALA A 14 -29.80 -32.22 -0.94
CA ALA A 14 -31.09 -32.46 -0.32
C ALA A 14 -31.06 -31.97 1.12
N GLN A 15 -31.73 -30.83 1.30
CA GLN A 15 -32.33 -30.33 2.53
C GLN A 15 -31.39 -29.80 3.62
N GLN A 16 -31.62 -28.50 3.87
CA GLN A 16 -31.20 -27.67 4.99
C GLN A 16 -29.83 -27.00 4.82
N ASP A 17 -29.85 -25.67 4.87
CA ASP A 17 -28.72 -24.75 5.02
C ASP A 17 -28.19 -23.96 3.80
N TYR A 18 -29.09 -23.50 2.92
CA TYR A 18 -28.76 -22.47 1.92
C TYR A 18 -28.39 -21.10 2.56
N GLY A 19 -28.82 -20.84 3.79
CA GLY A 19 -28.51 -19.61 4.52
C GLY A 19 -27.06 -19.56 5.01
N ALA A 20 -26.56 -20.63 5.64
CA ALA A 20 -25.18 -20.66 6.09
C ALA A 20 -24.21 -20.76 4.92
N VAL A 21 -24.49 -21.50 3.84
CA VAL A 21 -23.57 -21.58 2.68
C VAL A 21 -23.35 -20.19 2.02
N GLN A 22 -24.38 -19.34 1.98
CA GLN A 22 -24.25 -17.97 1.48
C GLN A 22 -23.49 -17.08 2.48
N VAL A 23 -23.78 -17.18 3.79
CA VAL A 23 -23.07 -16.45 4.85
C VAL A 23 -21.60 -16.87 4.97
N PHE A 24 -21.31 -18.17 4.83
CA PHE A 24 -19.96 -18.71 4.77
C PHE A 24 -19.26 -18.25 3.49
N ARG A 25 -19.93 -18.24 2.34
CA ARG A 25 -19.37 -17.70 1.09
C ARG A 25 -19.08 -16.20 1.18
N ASP A 26 -19.94 -15.43 1.83
CA ASP A 26 -19.75 -14.00 2.06
C ASP A 26 -18.65 -13.74 3.12
N GLN A 27 -18.52 -14.59 4.14
CA GLN A 27 -17.43 -14.56 5.13
C GLN A 27 -16.08 -15.08 4.57
N GLU A 28 -16.11 -15.97 3.59
CA GLU A 28 -14.93 -16.52 2.91
C GLU A 28 -14.46 -15.59 1.79
N LEU A 29 -15.38 -14.87 1.12
CA LEU A 29 -15.08 -13.68 0.31
C LEU A 29 -14.52 -12.51 1.14
N MET A 30 -14.85 -12.42 2.44
CA MET A 30 -14.21 -11.50 3.41
C MET A 30 -12.80 -11.94 3.86
N ARG A 31 -12.29 -13.10 3.42
CA ARG A 31 -10.99 -13.66 3.82
C ARG A 31 -10.03 -13.93 2.66
N VAL A 32 -10.02 -13.08 1.63
CA VAL A 32 -8.70 -12.76 1.09
C VAL A 32 -8.04 -11.89 2.15
N GLU A 33 -7.26 -12.48 3.06
CA GLU A 33 -6.49 -11.70 4.03
C GLU A 33 -5.57 -10.76 3.24
N THR A 34 -5.97 -9.49 3.17
CA THR A 34 -5.19 -8.46 2.53
C THR A 34 -4.07 -8.06 3.47
N LEU A 35 -2.94 -7.61 2.91
CA LEU A 35 -1.86 -7.10 3.74
C LEU A 35 -2.35 -5.95 4.64
N PHE A 36 -3.29 -5.13 4.15
CA PHE A 36 -3.95 -4.10 4.95
C PHE A 36 -4.62 -4.66 6.22
N ASN A 37 -5.40 -5.74 6.11
CA ASN A 37 -6.06 -6.36 7.26
C ASN A 37 -5.03 -6.99 8.21
N GLU A 38 -4.02 -7.68 7.68
CA GLU A 38 -2.95 -8.31 8.48
C GLU A 38 -2.11 -7.29 9.25
N LEU A 39 -1.91 -6.08 8.70
CA LEU A 39 -1.25 -4.97 9.38
C LEU A 39 -2.08 -4.37 10.52
N GLY A 40 -3.35 -4.73 10.69
CA GLY A 40 -4.26 -4.11 11.65
C GLY A 40 -5.02 -2.90 11.09
N GLY A 41 -5.07 -2.75 9.77
CA GLY A 41 -5.89 -1.77 9.08
C GLY A 41 -5.39 -0.33 9.24
N LYS A 42 -6.29 0.63 9.00
CA LYS A 42 -5.96 2.06 8.90
C LYS A 42 -5.28 2.65 10.15
N PRO A 43 -5.63 2.27 11.40
CA PRO A 43 -4.93 2.77 12.58
C PRO A 43 -3.41 2.48 12.56
N THR A 44 -3.00 1.30 12.08
CA THR A 44 -1.58 0.98 11.91
C THR A 44 -0.95 1.81 10.81
N MET A 45 -1.64 1.98 9.67
CA MET A 45 -1.16 2.80 8.56
C MET A 45 -0.92 4.25 8.99
N ASP A 46 -1.87 4.84 9.72
CA ASP A 46 -1.78 6.20 10.25
C ASP A 46 -0.56 6.33 11.18
N ARG A 47 -0.38 5.39 12.13
CA ARG A 47 0.75 5.38 13.06
C ARG A 47 2.10 5.33 12.33
N VAL A 48 2.24 4.42 11.36
CA VAL A 48 3.47 4.30 10.55
C VAL A 48 3.75 5.59 9.79
N HIS A 49 2.73 6.19 9.16
CA HIS A 49 2.94 7.40 8.36
C HIS A 49 3.23 8.64 9.19
N VAL A 50 2.72 8.74 10.43
CA VAL A 50 3.13 9.80 11.36
C VAL A 50 4.63 9.71 11.65
N ILE A 51 5.10 8.54 12.07
CA ILE A 51 6.53 8.29 12.34
C ILE A 51 7.38 8.57 11.10
N PHE A 52 6.92 8.09 9.94
CA PHE A 52 7.59 8.25 8.68
C PHE A 52 7.76 9.71 8.27
N TYR A 53 6.69 10.51 8.33
CA TYR A 53 6.77 11.93 7.99
C TYR A 53 7.51 12.75 9.04
N ASP A 54 7.49 12.37 10.31
CA ASP A 54 8.37 12.96 11.32
C ASP A 54 9.84 12.82 10.93
N LYS A 55 10.26 11.62 10.52
CA LYS A 55 11.64 11.38 10.07
C LYS A 55 11.97 12.13 8.78
N LEU A 56 11.09 12.09 7.78
CA LEU A 56 11.30 12.79 6.50
C LEU A 56 11.47 14.30 6.68
N LEU A 57 10.63 14.92 7.50
CA LEU A 57 10.63 16.37 7.72
C LEU A 57 11.75 16.83 8.67
N ALA A 58 12.25 15.94 9.53
CA ALA A 58 13.44 16.19 10.34
C ALA A 58 14.75 16.04 9.54
N HIS A 59 14.73 15.35 8.41
CA HIS A 59 15.95 15.10 7.63
C HIS A 59 16.50 16.39 6.97
N PRO A 60 17.82 16.69 7.08
CA PRO A 60 18.37 18.02 6.79
C PRO A 60 18.01 18.62 5.42
N TRP A 61 18.06 17.80 4.36
CA TRP A 61 17.79 18.25 2.99
C TRP A 61 16.54 17.63 2.37
N LEU A 62 16.18 16.40 2.77
CA LEU A 62 15.03 15.67 2.21
C LEU A 62 13.70 16.38 2.54
N ARG A 63 13.64 17.09 3.67
CA ARG A 63 12.53 17.98 4.02
C ARG A 63 12.20 19.02 2.94
N GLY A 64 13.19 19.40 2.11
CA GLY A 64 13.04 20.34 1.01
C GLY A 64 12.04 19.89 -0.07
N PHE A 65 11.85 18.59 -0.25
CA PHE A 65 10.87 18.03 -1.20
C PHE A 65 9.41 18.27 -0.78
N PHE A 66 9.18 18.67 0.47
CA PHE A 66 7.84 18.77 1.07
C PHE A 66 7.44 20.22 1.38
N VAL A 67 8.24 21.21 0.96
CA VAL A 67 7.97 22.63 1.21
C VAL A 67 6.62 23.04 0.62
N GLY A 68 5.83 23.78 1.40
CA GLY A 68 4.51 24.27 0.99
C GLY A 68 3.36 23.27 1.18
N VAL A 69 3.64 22.04 1.60
CA VAL A 69 2.60 21.04 1.91
C VAL A 69 2.52 20.82 3.42
N ARG A 70 1.30 20.87 3.97
CA ARG A 70 1.09 20.63 5.40
C ARG A 70 1.28 19.15 5.73
N LYS A 71 1.98 18.85 6.84
CA LYS A 71 2.29 17.47 7.29
C LYS A 71 1.05 16.56 7.30
N PHE A 72 -0.04 16.99 7.92
CA PHE A 72 -1.28 16.19 7.98
C PHE A 72 -1.85 15.82 6.60
N HIS A 73 -1.62 16.68 5.60
CA HIS A 73 -2.05 16.40 4.23
C HIS A 73 -1.18 15.33 3.58
N LEU A 74 0.13 15.38 3.80
CA LEU A 74 1.07 14.35 3.33
C LEU A 74 0.74 12.98 3.92
N GLU A 75 0.56 12.93 5.25
CA GLU A 75 0.20 11.72 5.99
C GLU A 75 -1.11 11.10 5.49
N GLY A 76 -2.15 11.93 5.33
CA GLY A 76 -3.44 11.48 4.84
C GLY A 76 -3.37 10.93 3.41
N GLN A 77 -2.75 11.68 2.49
CA GLN A 77 -2.60 11.25 1.10
C GLN A 77 -1.80 9.94 0.98
N GLN A 78 -0.68 9.82 1.70
CA GLN A 78 0.13 8.60 1.71
C GLN A 78 -0.63 7.42 2.34
N THR A 79 -1.38 7.65 3.42
CA THR A 79 -2.19 6.60 4.05
C THR A 79 -3.30 6.09 3.15
N ASP A 80 -4.04 6.99 2.52
CA ASP A 80 -5.15 6.61 1.65
C ASP A 80 -4.62 5.86 0.41
N PHE A 81 -3.51 6.33 -0.17
CA PHE A 81 -2.85 5.66 -1.29
C PHE A 81 -2.39 4.25 -0.92
N MET A 82 -1.66 4.12 0.19
CA MET A 82 -1.15 2.81 0.63
C MET A 82 -2.27 1.87 1.08
N THR A 83 -3.34 2.38 1.71
CA THR A 83 -4.49 1.57 2.08
C THR A 83 -5.06 0.86 0.86
N GLY A 84 -5.34 1.59 -0.23
CA GLY A 84 -5.81 0.97 -1.47
C GLY A 84 -4.78 0.05 -2.12
N LEU A 85 -3.49 0.40 -2.06
CA LEU A 85 -2.41 -0.41 -2.65
C LEU A 85 -2.22 -1.75 -1.92
N LEU A 86 -2.43 -1.78 -0.61
CA LEU A 86 -2.26 -2.97 0.24
C LEU A 86 -3.54 -3.83 0.36
N GLY A 87 -4.58 -3.50 -0.41
CA GLY A 87 -5.82 -4.27 -0.51
C GLY A 87 -6.97 -3.77 0.38
N GLY A 88 -6.78 -2.67 1.09
CA GLY A 88 -7.86 -2.00 1.83
C GLY A 88 -8.79 -1.18 0.93
N PRO A 89 -9.72 -0.41 1.54
CA PRO A 89 -10.64 0.47 0.81
C PRO A 89 -9.91 1.48 -0.10
N LYS A 90 -10.33 1.57 -1.36
CA LYS A 90 -9.75 2.49 -2.35
C LYS A 90 -10.39 3.88 -2.25
N ILE A 91 -9.99 4.65 -1.24
CA ILE A 91 -10.50 6.00 -0.97
C ILE A 91 -9.58 7.13 -1.45
N TYR A 92 -8.38 6.78 -1.94
CA TYR A 92 -7.43 7.77 -2.44
C TYR A 92 -7.98 8.50 -3.67
N GLY A 93 -8.20 9.81 -3.53
CA GLY A 93 -8.68 10.70 -4.60
C GLY A 93 -7.58 11.55 -5.25
N GLY A 94 -6.32 11.33 -4.92
CA GLY A 94 -5.20 12.10 -5.45
C GLY A 94 -4.72 11.67 -6.83
N ARG A 95 -3.70 12.35 -7.36
CA ARG A 95 -3.08 12.01 -8.65
C ARG A 95 -2.32 10.69 -8.58
N ALA A 96 -2.24 9.96 -9.68
CA ALA A 96 -1.37 8.79 -9.78
C ALA A 96 0.10 9.17 -9.48
N PRO A 97 0.92 8.26 -8.90
CA PRO A 97 2.29 8.58 -8.45
C PRO A 97 3.14 9.30 -9.50
N LYS A 98 3.13 8.85 -10.76
CA LYS A 98 3.86 9.52 -11.85
C LYS A 98 3.43 10.98 -11.98
N SER A 99 2.14 11.24 -12.21
CA SER A 99 1.56 12.58 -12.38
C SER A 99 1.63 13.45 -11.11
N ALA A 100 1.64 12.84 -9.93
CA ALA A 100 1.79 13.56 -8.67
C ALA A 100 3.19 14.16 -8.52
N HIS A 101 4.23 13.48 -9.02
CA HIS A 101 5.64 13.79 -8.80
C HIS A 101 6.39 14.20 -10.08
N VAL A 102 5.70 14.59 -11.15
CA VAL A 102 6.36 15.03 -12.40
C VAL A 102 7.28 16.23 -12.20
N HIS A 103 6.92 17.15 -11.31
CA HIS A 103 7.68 18.37 -11.02
C HIS A 103 8.87 18.16 -10.07
N LEU A 104 9.11 16.92 -9.62
CA LEU A 104 10.17 16.59 -8.67
C LEU A 104 11.26 15.76 -9.33
N PHE A 105 12.50 16.20 -9.23
CA PHE A 105 13.65 15.38 -9.61
C PHE A 105 13.99 14.40 -8.48
N VAL A 106 13.34 13.24 -8.51
CA VAL A 106 13.61 12.14 -7.57
C VAL A 106 14.65 11.22 -8.21
N THR A 107 15.87 11.24 -7.69
CA THR A 107 16.92 10.31 -8.11
C THR A 107 16.73 8.94 -7.45
N GLU A 108 17.48 7.93 -7.90
CA GLU A 108 17.54 6.64 -7.23
C GLU A 108 18.00 6.78 -5.77
N GLU A 109 19.01 7.60 -5.50
CA GLU A 109 19.50 7.85 -4.15
C GLU A 109 18.39 8.42 -3.24
N VAL A 110 17.65 9.42 -3.72
CA VAL A 110 16.54 10.02 -2.97
C VAL A 110 15.45 8.99 -2.69
N PHE A 111 15.07 8.18 -3.69
CA PHE A 111 14.08 7.12 -3.53
C PHE A 111 14.54 6.08 -2.50
N MET A 112 15.78 5.60 -2.60
CA MET A 112 16.32 4.57 -1.70
C MET A 112 16.50 5.09 -0.27
N LEU A 113 16.90 6.34 -0.08
CA LEU A 113 16.94 6.96 1.24
C LEU A 113 15.54 7.03 1.86
N ARG A 114 14.54 7.50 1.09
CA ARG A 114 13.14 7.54 1.53
C ARG A 114 12.62 6.14 1.85
N HIS A 115 12.98 5.13 1.04
CA HIS A 115 12.63 3.73 1.27
C HIS A 115 13.23 3.19 2.57
N LYS A 116 14.49 3.54 2.86
CA LYS A 116 15.16 3.17 4.12
C LYS A 116 14.48 3.82 5.34
N ILE A 117 14.11 5.09 5.24
CA ILE A 117 13.35 5.78 6.30
C ILE A 117 12.00 5.11 6.52
N LEU A 118 11.32 4.63 5.46
CA LEU A 118 10.09 3.85 5.62
C LEU A 118 10.37 2.55 6.37
N GLU A 119 11.43 1.81 6.02
CA GLU A 119 11.82 0.60 6.76
C GLU A 119 12.02 0.89 8.25
N ASP A 120 12.78 1.94 8.59
CA ASP A 120 13.05 2.32 9.98
C ASP A 120 11.76 2.71 10.71
N SER A 121 10.81 3.34 10.00
CA SER A 121 9.50 3.71 10.55
C SER A 121 8.62 2.49 10.82
N LEU A 122 8.65 1.49 9.93
CA LEU A 122 7.95 0.22 10.11
C LEU A 122 8.54 -0.56 11.29
N MET A 123 9.86 -0.53 11.47
CA MET A 123 10.53 -1.15 12.61
C MET A 123 10.17 -0.44 13.93
N GLU A 124 10.18 0.89 13.96
CA GLU A 124 9.78 1.67 15.14
C GLU A 124 8.30 1.51 15.48
N ALA A 125 7.44 1.30 14.48
CA ALA A 125 6.04 0.94 14.67
C ALA A 125 5.85 -0.54 15.07
N GLU A 126 6.92 -1.30 15.29
CA GLU A 126 6.89 -2.70 15.71
C GLU A 126 6.11 -3.60 14.73
N ILE A 127 6.19 -3.30 13.43
CA ILE A 127 5.57 -4.13 12.40
C ILE A 127 6.35 -5.45 12.29
N PRO A 128 5.66 -6.63 12.33
CA PRO A 128 6.29 -7.92 12.14
C PRO A 128 7.14 -7.98 10.87
N ALA A 129 8.28 -8.69 10.93
CA ALA A 129 9.29 -8.67 9.87
C ALA A 129 8.74 -9.09 8.50
N ASP A 130 7.88 -10.12 8.46
CA ASP A 130 7.24 -10.61 7.25
C ASP A 130 6.27 -9.59 6.63
N LEU A 131 5.48 -8.89 7.47
CA LEU A 131 4.56 -7.84 7.03
C LEU A 131 5.31 -6.58 6.57
N LYS A 132 6.38 -6.21 7.27
CA LYS A 132 7.32 -5.15 6.88
C LYS A 132 7.89 -5.41 5.49
N GLU A 133 8.45 -6.60 5.26
CA GLU A 133 9.01 -6.99 3.96
C GLU A 133 7.96 -6.94 2.84
N ARG A 134 6.74 -7.38 3.12
CA ARG A 134 5.63 -7.30 2.16
C ARG A 134 5.28 -5.85 1.81
N TRP A 135 5.21 -4.96 2.80
CA TRP A 135 4.98 -3.54 2.56
C TRP A 135 6.08 -2.94 1.71
N LEU A 136 7.35 -3.16 2.07
CA LEU A 136 8.51 -2.64 1.34
C LEU A 136 8.53 -3.14 -0.12
N ARG A 137 8.06 -4.36 -0.40
CA ARG A 137 7.89 -4.82 -1.80
C ARG A 137 6.87 -4.00 -2.59
N TYR A 138 5.79 -3.53 -1.97
CA TYR A 138 4.84 -2.62 -2.64
C TYR A 138 5.44 -1.24 -2.86
N ASP A 139 6.16 -0.72 -1.87
CA ASP A 139 6.86 0.57 -1.98
C ASP A 139 7.90 0.55 -3.11
N MET A 140 8.72 -0.50 -3.19
CA MET A 140 9.75 -0.67 -4.22
C MET A 140 9.19 -0.66 -5.65
N LYS A 141 7.95 -1.16 -5.85
CA LYS A 141 7.29 -1.11 -7.17
C LYS A 141 7.04 0.32 -7.65
N MET A 142 7.02 1.31 -6.75
CA MET A 142 6.86 2.72 -7.12
C MET A 142 8.12 3.33 -7.74
N LYS A 143 9.29 2.71 -7.57
CA LYS A 143 10.58 3.22 -8.08
C LYS A 143 10.50 3.62 -9.55
N ARG A 144 9.98 2.73 -10.40
CA ARG A 144 9.84 2.96 -11.85
C ARG A 144 8.95 4.16 -12.21
N ALA A 145 7.98 4.49 -11.36
CA ALA A 145 7.07 5.61 -11.61
C ALA A 145 7.61 6.95 -11.11
N LEU A 146 8.61 6.94 -10.22
CA LEU A 146 9.05 8.12 -9.48
C LEU A 146 10.48 8.56 -9.85
N VAL A 147 11.39 7.60 -10.03
CA VAL A 147 12.80 7.88 -10.30
C VAL A 147 12.99 8.42 -11.71
N LYS A 148 13.80 9.48 -11.83
CA LYS A 148 14.20 10.14 -13.07
C LYS A 148 15.73 10.13 -13.18
N GLU A 149 16.26 10.04 -14.40
CA GLU A 149 17.71 10.09 -14.65
C GLU A 149 18.21 11.53 -14.76
N SER A 150 17.34 12.45 -15.18
CA SER A 150 17.67 13.86 -15.40
C SER A 150 16.55 14.83 -15.01
N VAL A 151 16.93 16.09 -14.76
CA VAL A 151 15.96 17.18 -14.51
C VAL A 151 15.06 17.43 -15.74
N SER A 152 15.53 17.14 -16.96
CA SER A 152 14.75 17.30 -18.20
C SER A 152 13.55 16.34 -18.31
N GLU A 153 13.47 15.30 -17.48
CA GLU A 153 12.29 14.45 -17.37
C GLU A 153 11.23 15.03 -16.41
N CYS A 154 11.51 16.18 -15.80
CA CYS A 154 10.53 16.86 -14.96
C CYS A 154 9.57 17.72 -15.79
N GLU A 155 8.32 17.77 -15.37
CA GLU A 155 7.27 18.58 -16.00
C GLU A 155 6.57 19.43 -14.94
N GLY A 156 6.20 20.67 -15.29
CA GLY A 156 5.50 21.59 -14.38
C GLY A 156 6.01 23.01 -14.48
#